data_AF-A0A8B6CVX0-F1
#
_entry.id   AF-A0A8B6CVX0-F1
#
_cell.length_a   1.000
_cell.length_b   1.000
_cell.length_c   1.000
_cell.angle_alpha   90.00
_cell.angle_beta   90.00
_cell.angle_gamma   90.00
#
_symmetry.space_group_name_H-M   'P 1'
#
loop_
_entity.id
_entity.type
_entity.pdbx_description
1 polymer ?
#
loop_
_entity_poly.entity_id
_entity_poly.type
_entity_poly.pdbx_seq_one_letter_code
_entity_poly.pdbx_strand_id
1 'polypeptide(L)'
;MHGPDWLTDEKQWPNEFQIDNKVMTTTSRDNETQETQDDFIRTKNNVLNVINVDRYHSFNKTVRILGYVQKFLNNCRNTVPNTSRLTTTYLTPNDIHNATMKLIEAVQHQRYSDVFESLCSKSTHSLIRQLRLYLDKDGLIRCGGRINNAPLPENAKIP
;
A
#
# COMPACT_ATOMS: atom_id res chain seq x y z
N MET A 1 31.32 -19.76 -14.58
CA MET A 1 30.65 -19.12 -13.43
C MET A 1 29.88 -20.22 -12.71
N HIS A 2 30.40 -20.72 -11.59
CA HIS A 2 29.68 -21.68 -10.77
C HIS A 2 28.95 -20.91 -9.67
N GLY A 3 27.70 -21.29 -9.42
CA GLY A 3 26.92 -20.78 -8.30
C GLY A 3 27.50 -21.22 -6.97
N PRO A 4 26.94 -20.75 -5.85
CA PRO A 4 27.37 -21.17 -4.52
C PRO A 4 27.24 -22.68 -4.34
N ASP A 5 28.20 -23.31 -3.66
CA ASP A 5 28.28 -24.77 -3.52
C ASP A 5 27.00 -25.40 -2.95
N TRP A 6 26.31 -24.68 -2.05
CA TRP A 6 25.05 -25.08 -1.42
C TRP A 6 23.85 -25.13 -2.38
N LEU A 7 23.95 -24.52 -3.57
CA LEU A 7 22.89 -24.55 -4.59
C LEU A 7 23.00 -25.80 -5.49
N THR A 8 24.11 -26.53 -5.41
CA THR A 8 24.42 -27.64 -6.33
C THR A 8 23.87 -28.98 -5.86
N ASP A 9 23.59 -29.13 -4.57
CA ASP A 9 23.08 -30.37 -3.96
C ASP A 9 21.67 -30.16 -3.41
N GLU A 10 20.68 -30.77 -4.06
CA GLU A 10 19.25 -30.74 -3.69
C GLU A 10 19.02 -31.25 -2.26
N LYS A 11 19.91 -32.10 -1.73
CA LYS A 11 19.82 -32.62 -0.35
C LYS A 11 20.21 -31.59 0.71
N GLN A 12 20.91 -30.53 0.32
CA GLN A 12 21.27 -29.42 1.20
C GLN A 12 20.27 -28.28 1.15
N TRP A 13 19.20 -28.43 0.36
CA TRP A 13 18.16 -27.43 0.32
C TRP A 13 17.47 -27.37 1.67
N PRO A 14 17.09 -26.17 2.15
CA PRO A 14 16.19 -26.07 3.28
C PRO A 14 14.91 -26.84 2.92
N ASN A 15 14.65 -27.94 3.60
CA ASN A 15 13.38 -28.66 3.49
C ASN A 15 12.26 -27.63 3.67
N GLU A 16 11.28 -27.66 2.78
CA GLU A 16 10.13 -26.75 2.71
C GLU A 16 9.79 -26.13 4.07
N PHE A 17 9.69 -24.80 4.11
CA PHE A 17 9.10 -24.09 5.22
C PHE A 17 7.70 -24.69 5.47
N GLN A 18 7.61 -25.62 6.41
CA GLN A 18 6.35 -26.12 6.93
C GLN A 18 5.69 -24.92 7.59
N ILE A 19 4.74 -24.32 6.86
CA ILE A 19 3.86 -23.30 7.42
C ILE A 19 3.03 -24.03 8.47
N ASP A 20 3.45 -23.93 9.72
CA ASP A 20 2.70 -24.40 10.87
C ASP A 20 1.41 -23.58 10.94
N ASN A 21 0.33 -24.13 10.39
CA ASN A 21 -1.04 -23.64 10.53
C ASN A 21 -1.52 -23.88 11.97
N LYS A 22 -0.88 -23.25 12.96
CA LYS A 22 -1.43 -23.15 14.30
C LYS A 22 -2.41 -21.97 14.32
N VAL A 23 -3.62 -22.29 13.88
CA VAL A 23 -4.83 -21.50 14.13
C VAL A 23 -4.88 -21.17 15.62
N MET A 24 -4.60 -19.92 15.99
CA MET A 24 -4.92 -19.41 17.32
C MET A 24 -6.38 -18.95 17.30
N THR A 25 -7.26 -19.86 17.70
CA THR A 25 -8.54 -19.50 18.32
C THR A 25 -8.27 -18.94 19.72
N THR A 26 -8.56 -17.66 19.92
CA THR A 26 -9.05 -17.16 21.21
C THR A 26 -10.18 -16.15 20.96
N THR A 27 -11.38 -16.59 21.32
CA THR A 27 -12.58 -15.80 21.47
C THR A 27 -12.47 -14.90 22.70
N SER A 28 -12.76 -13.61 22.54
CA SER A 28 -13.31 -12.72 23.57
C SER A 28 -13.76 -11.42 22.87
N ARG A 29 -15.04 -11.31 22.50
CA ARG A 29 -16.12 -10.64 23.25
C ARG A 29 -15.82 -9.17 23.56
N ASP A 30 -16.50 -8.33 22.77
CA ASP A 30 -17.13 -7.05 23.03
C ASP A 30 -16.37 -6.02 23.87
N ASN A 31 -16.09 -4.88 23.24
CA ASN A 31 -16.53 -3.58 23.75
C ASN A 31 -16.74 -2.66 22.55
N GLU A 32 -18.01 -2.34 22.27
CA GLU A 32 -18.42 -1.21 21.46
C GLU A 32 -17.66 0.03 21.94
N THR A 33 -16.80 0.58 21.09
CA THR A 33 -16.17 1.86 21.35
C THR A 33 -16.63 2.80 20.27
N GLN A 34 -17.36 3.83 20.73
CA GLN A 34 -18.10 4.80 19.94
C GLN A 34 -17.29 5.30 18.74
N GLU A 35 -17.82 5.03 17.53
CA GLU A 35 -17.29 5.54 16.26
C GLU A 35 -17.25 7.07 16.33
N THR A 36 -16.05 7.62 16.40
CA THR A 36 -15.84 9.04 16.23
C THR A 36 -16.20 9.41 14.80
N GLN A 37 -16.95 10.50 14.65
CA GLN A 37 -17.54 11.00 13.41
C GLN A 37 -16.53 11.18 12.24
N ASP A 38 -15.23 11.17 12.54
CA ASP A 38 -14.12 11.30 11.59
C ASP A 38 -13.82 10.00 10.82
N ASP A 39 -13.95 8.83 11.45
CA ASP A 39 -13.79 7.52 10.81
C ASP A 39 -14.92 7.23 9.80
N PHE A 40 -16.13 7.71 10.10
CA PHE A 40 -17.30 7.57 9.24
C PHE A 40 -17.17 8.38 7.93
N ILE A 41 -16.54 9.55 7.97
CA ILE A 41 -16.31 10.39 6.78
C ILE A 41 -15.19 9.80 5.91
N ARG A 42 -14.12 9.24 6.52
CA ARG A 42 -13.04 8.56 5.78
C ARG A 42 -13.54 7.30 5.07
N THR A 43 -14.46 6.57 5.69
CA THR A 43 -15.05 5.36 5.11
C THR A 43 -15.88 5.64 3.87
N LYS A 44 -16.56 6.80 3.75
CA LYS A 44 -17.41 7.10 2.58
C LYS A 44 -16.64 7.34 1.28
N ASN A 45 -15.38 7.79 1.34
CA ASN A 45 -14.56 8.12 0.17
C ASN A 45 -13.40 7.12 -0.04
N ASN A 46 -13.55 5.87 0.39
CA ASN A 46 -12.51 4.87 0.21
C ASN A 46 -12.60 4.20 -1.18
N VAL A 47 -11.48 4.19 -1.91
CA VAL A 47 -11.33 3.46 -3.19
C VAL A 47 -11.72 1.99 -3.06
N LEU A 48 -11.47 1.38 -1.90
CA LEU A 48 -11.79 -0.02 -1.61
C LEU A 48 -13.29 -0.32 -1.61
N ASN A 49 -14.15 0.70 -1.45
CA ASN A 49 -15.60 0.53 -1.58
C ASN A 49 -16.04 0.40 -3.03
N VAL A 50 -15.28 0.98 -3.96
CA VAL A 50 -15.56 0.95 -5.40
C VAL A 50 -14.86 -0.24 -6.06
N ILE A 51 -13.67 -0.59 -5.57
CA ILE A 51 -12.83 -1.65 -6.14
C ILE A 51 -12.40 -2.60 -5.01
N ASN A 52 -13.00 -3.78 -4.98
CA ASN A 52 -12.52 -4.85 -4.11
C ASN A 52 -11.22 -5.43 -4.68
N VAL A 53 -10.09 -5.08 -4.09
CA VAL A 53 -8.74 -5.51 -4.50
C VAL A 53 -8.56 -7.02 -4.43
N ASP A 54 -9.14 -7.67 -3.42
CA ASP A 54 -8.99 -9.11 -3.17
C ASP A 54 -9.67 -9.96 -4.26
N ARG A 55 -10.62 -9.38 -5.00
CA ARG A 55 -11.26 -10.03 -6.16
C ARG A 55 -10.35 -10.13 -7.38
N TYR A 56 -9.27 -9.35 -7.44
CA TYR A 56 -8.41 -9.30 -8.62
C TYR A 56 -7.07 -9.99 -8.36
N HIS A 57 -6.74 -10.98 -9.18
CA HIS A 57 -5.46 -11.69 -9.11
C HIS A 57 -4.28 -10.95 -9.78
N SER A 58 -4.50 -9.71 -10.26
CA SER A 58 -3.48 -8.93 -10.96
C SER A 58 -3.46 -7.48 -10.49
N PHE A 59 -2.40 -7.11 -9.79
CA PHE A 59 -2.15 -5.74 -9.36
C PHE A 59 -2.23 -4.74 -10.52
N ASN A 60 -1.56 -5.03 -11.63
CA ASN A 60 -1.57 -4.18 -12.82
C ASN A 60 -2.99 -3.99 -13.40
N LYS A 61 -3.82 -5.05 -13.36
CA LYS A 61 -5.21 -4.95 -13.80
C LYS A 61 -5.99 -4.00 -12.88
N THR A 62 -5.85 -4.15 -11.57
CA THR A 62 -6.54 -3.30 -10.59
C THR A 62 -6.14 -1.83 -10.73
N VAL A 63 -4.84 -1.54 -10.87
CA VAL A 63 -4.33 -0.19 -11.09
C VAL A 63 -4.92 0.42 -12.37
N ARG A 64 -4.99 -0.35 -13.46
CA ARG A 64 -5.59 0.13 -14.72
C ARG A 64 -7.08 0.42 -14.57
N ILE A 65 -7.83 -0.46 -13.91
CA ILE A 65 -9.26 -0.25 -13.67
C ILE A 65 -9.46 1.04 -12.87
N LEU A 66 -8.72 1.22 -11.77
CA LEU A 66 -8.79 2.41 -10.94
C LEU A 66 -8.42 3.68 -11.71
N GLY A 67 -7.37 3.63 -12.53
CA GLY A 67 -6.97 4.76 -13.38
C GLY A 67 -8.09 5.19 -14.33
N TYR A 68 -8.79 4.24 -14.96
CA TYR A 68 -9.92 4.57 -15.83
C TYR A 68 -11.10 5.14 -15.06
N VAL A 69 -11.40 4.60 -13.86
CA VAL A 69 -12.45 5.13 -12.99
C VAL A 69 -12.14 6.57 -12.57
N GLN A 70 -10.92 6.85 -12.11
CA GLN A 70 -10.49 8.21 -11.74
C GLN A 70 -10.59 9.18 -12.92
N LYS A 71 -10.16 8.76 -14.10
CA LYS A 71 -10.23 9.55 -15.33
C LYS A 71 -11.67 9.88 -15.72
N PHE A 72 -12.57 8.90 -15.62
CA PHE A 72 -14.00 9.10 -15.82
C PHE A 72 -14.57 10.09 -14.80
N LEU A 73 -14.29 9.92 -13.51
CA LEU A 73 -14.75 10.82 -12.45
C LEU A 73 -14.25 12.25 -12.66
N ASN A 74 -12.99 12.43 -13.06
CA ASN A 74 -12.43 13.74 -13.36
C ASN A 74 -13.15 14.39 -14.56
N ASN A 75 -13.45 13.62 -15.59
CA ASN A 75 -14.23 14.11 -16.73
C ASN A 75 -15.67 14.48 -16.33
N CYS A 76 -16.30 13.75 -15.42
CA CYS A 76 -17.63 14.10 -14.90
C CYS A 76 -17.62 15.36 -14.03
N ARG A 77 -16.54 15.59 -13.28
CA ARG A 77 -16.37 16.76 -12.40
C ARG A 77 -15.96 18.03 -13.13
N ASN A 78 -15.37 17.91 -14.32
CA ASN A 78 -15.02 19.04 -15.16
C ASN A 78 -16.28 19.59 -15.86
N THR A 79 -16.94 20.55 -15.21
CA THR A 79 -18.17 21.20 -15.68
C THR A 79 -17.93 22.28 -16.74
N VAL A 80 -16.67 22.65 -17.00
CA VAL A 80 -16.34 23.73 -17.94
C VAL A 80 -16.46 23.22 -19.37
N PRO A 81 -17.39 23.75 -20.19
CA PRO A 81 -17.45 23.42 -21.61
C PRO A 81 -16.20 23.98 -22.29
N ASN A 82 -15.55 23.17 -23.14
CA ASN A 82 -14.40 23.52 -23.99
C ASN A 82 -13.01 23.66 -23.34
N THR A 83 -12.83 23.46 -22.04
CA THR A 83 -11.48 23.24 -21.48
C THR A 83 -11.21 21.75 -21.41
N SER A 84 -10.44 21.22 -22.36
CA SER A 84 -9.71 19.95 -22.30
C SER A 84 -10.30 18.90 -21.35
N ARG A 85 -11.50 18.36 -21.65
CA ARG A 85 -11.84 16.99 -21.20
C ARG A 85 -10.60 16.14 -21.50
N LEU A 86 -10.17 15.26 -20.59
CA LEU A 86 -8.97 14.46 -20.80
C LEU A 86 -9.11 13.73 -22.14
N THR A 87 -8.48 14.27 -23.19
CA THR A 87 -8.83 13.99 -24.59
C THR A 87 -8.33 12.62 -25.03
N THR A 88 -7.46 12.03 -24.23
CA THR A 88 -6.87 10.72 -24.48
C THR A 88 -7.77 9.62 -23.96
N THR A 89 -7.97 8.58 -24.78
CA THR A 89 -8.73 7.38 -24.39
C THR A 89 -7.90 6.37 -23.60
N TYR A 90 -6.57 6.52 -23.58
CA TYR A 90 -5.63 5.65 -22.89
C TYR A 90 -5.17 6.22 -21.54
N LEU A 91 -4.61 5.37 -20.68
CA LEU A 91 -3.97 5.79 -19.43
C LEU A 91 -2.56 6.31 -19.69
N THR A 92 -2.28 7.50 -19.17
CA THR A 92 -0.93 8.06 -19.15
C THR A 92 -0.11 7.43 -18.01
N PRO A 93 1.24 7.53 -18.04
CA PRO A 93 2.07 7.11 -16.91
C PRO A 93 1.66 7.78 -15.59
N ASN A 94 1.22 9.05 -15.65
CA ASN A 94 0.74 9.79 -14.49
C ASN A 94 -0.58 9.20 -13.94
N ASP A 95 -1.51 8.80 -14.81
CA ASP A 95 -2.75 8.14 -14.39
C ASP A 95 -2.46 6.83 -13.65
N ILE A 96 -1.53 6.03 -14.19
CA ILE A 96 -1.09 4.76 -13.59
C ILE A 96 -0.43 5.03 -12.23
N HIS A 97 0.46 6.02 -12.15
CA HIS A 97 1.13 6.40 -10.91
C HIS A 97 0.12 6.83 -9.83
N ASN A 98 -0.80 7.74 -10.16
CA ASN A 98 -1.80 8.24 -9.23
C ASN A 98 -2.74 7.14 -8.74
N ALA A 99 -3.20 6.28 -9.66
CA ALA A 99 -4.02 5.12 -9.30
C ALA A 99 -3.25 4.18 -8.36
N THR A 100 -1.96 3.96 -8.63
CA THR A 100 -1.10 3.14 -7.77
C THR A 100 -0.98 3.73 -6.37
N MET A 101 -0.66 5.03 -6.26
CA MET A 101 -0.51 5.69 -4.96
C MET A 101 -1.81 5.66 -4.16
N LYS A 102 -2.95 5.95 -4.80
CA LYS A 102 -4.26 5.88 -4.15
C LYS A 102 -4.64 4.47 -3.69
N LEU A 103 -4.27 3.45 -4.45
CA LEU A 103 -4.53 2.08 -4.04
C LEU A 103 -3.69 1.69 -2.82
N ILE A 104 -2.40 2.05 -2.82
CA ILE A 104 -1.50 1.80 -1.68
C ILE A 104 -2.01 2.55 -0.45
N GLU A 105 -2.34 3.83 -0.57
CA GLU A 105 -2.89 4.65 0.50
C GLU A 105 -4.11 3.98 1.12
N ALA A 106 -5.07 3.56 0.29
CA ALA A 106 -6.31 2.97 0.76
C ALA A 106 -6.09 1.65 1.51
N VAL A 107 -5.22 0.78 1.01
CA VAL A 107 -4.87 -0.48 1.68
C VAL A 107 -4.09 -0.23 2.98
N GLN A 108 -3.17 0.74 2.98
CA GLN A 108 -2.43 1.10 4.19
C GLN A 108 -3.36 1.61 5.30
N HIS A 109 -4.28 2.51 4.97
CA HIS A 109 -5.26 3.01 5.93
C HIS A 109 -6.24 1.93 6.41
N GLN A 110 -6.51 0.90 5.61
CA GLN A 110 -7.38 -0.20 6.01
C GLN A 110 -6.66 -1.22 6.91
N ARG A 111 -5.40 -1.53 6.62
CA ARG A 111 -4.67 -2.65 7.26
C ARG A 111 -3.70 -2.22 8.35
N TYR A 112 -3.28 -0.96 8.35
CA TYR A 112 -2.27 -0.40 9.24
C TYR A 112 -2.72 0.95 9.82
N SER A 113 -4.00 1.10 10.12
CA SER A 113 -4.57 2.33 10.69
C SER A 113 -3.93 2.68 12.04
N ASP A 114 -3.74 1.68 12.89
CA ASP A 114 -3.04 1.78 14.18
C ASP A 114 -1.60 2.28 14.03
N VAL A 115 -0.87 1.74 13.04
CA VAL A 115 0.48 2.20 12.70
C VAL A 115 0.46 3.63 12.18
N PHE A 116 -0.50 3.96 11.32
CA PHE A 116 -0.66 5.31 10.76
C PHE A 116 -0.91 6.34 11.86
N GLU A 117 -1.88 6.08 12.75
CA GLU A 117 -2.17 6.92 13.91
C GLU A 117 -0.96 7.06 14.84
N SER A 118 -0.22 5.96 15.04
CA SER A 118 1.00 5.98 15.83
C SER A 118 2.08 6.87 15.21
N LEU A 119 2.24 6.84 13.88
CA LEU A 119 3.16 7.71 13.15
C LEU A 119 2.74 9.18 13.24
N CYS A 120 1.45 9.49 13.09
CA CYS A 120 0.93 10.86 13.20
C CYS A 120 1.09 11.44 14.62
N SER A 121 0.79 10.64 15.64
CA SER A 121 0.87 11.03 17.06
C SER A 121 2.29 10.95 17.65
N LYS A 122 3.26 10.42 16.89
CA LYS A 122 4.63 10.11 17.35
C LYS A 122 4.66 9.19 18.58
N SER A 123 3.69 8.29 18.68
CA SER A 123 3.62 7.28 19.73
C SER A 123 4.38 6.01 19.34
N THR A 124 4.56 5.11 20.32
CA THR A 124 5.36 3.90 20.12
C THR A 124 4.53 2.80 19.48
N HIS A 125 5.03 2.25 18.37
CA HIS A 125 4.51 1.02 17.77
C HIS A 125 5.66 0.05 17.48
N SER A 126 5.44 -1.25 17.68
CA SER A 126 6.46 -2.30 17.47
C SER A 126 6.99 -2.28 16.03
N LEU A 127 6.08 -2.27 15.05
CA LEU A 127 6.41 -2.19 13.62
C LEU A 127 7.18 -0.92 13.24
N ILE A 128 6.82 0.24 13.81
CA ILE A 128 7.54 1.50 13.54
C ILE A 128 9.00 1.36 13.93
N ARG A 129 9.29 0.79 15.11
CA ARG A 129 10.66 0.57 15.57
C ARG A 129 11.41 -0.47 14.74
N GLN A 130 10.76 -1.60 14.45
CA GLN A 130 11.37 -2.73 13.75
C GLN A 130 11.73 -2.39 12.30
N LEU A 131 10.83 -1.71 11.59
CA LEU A 131 10.97 -1.41 10.16
C LEU A 131 11.37 0.05 9.89
N ARG A 132 11.64 0.82 10.96
CA ARG A 132 11.93 2.26 10.92
C ARG A 132 10.90 3.00 10.06
N LEU A 133 9.62 2.74 10.31
CA LEU A 133 8.55 3.27 9.47
C LEU A 133 8.48 4.80 9.58
N TYR A 134 8.14 5.45 8.48
CA TYR A 134 7.93 6.90 8.42
C TYR A 134 6.85 7.23 7.37
N LEU A 135 6.23 8.41 7.49
CA LEU A 135 5.34 8.94 6.45
C LEU A 135 6.18 9.73 5.43
N ASP A 136 5.98 9.45 4.14
CA ASP A 136 6.59 10.25 3.09
C ASP A 136 5.84 11.57 2.83
N LYS A 137 6.32 12.35 1.85
CA LYS A 137 5.71 13.62 1.44
C LYS A 137 4.26 13.49 0.94
N ASP A 138 3.86 12.29 0.52
CA ASP A 138 2.54 11.97 -0.02
C ASP A 138 1.65 11.32 1.04
N GLY A 139 2.11 11.23 2.30
CA GLY A 139 1.37 10.66 3.43
C GLY A 139 1.32 9.13 3.45
N LEU A 140 2.17 8.45 2.66
CA LEU A 140 2.24 6.99 2.63
C LEU A 140 3.22 6.46 3.68
N ILE A 141 2.86 5.33 4.30
CA ILE A 141 3.77 4.61 5.20
C ILE A 141 4.90 3.99 4.37
N ARG A 142 6.14 4.34 4.68
CA ARG A 142 7.37 3.80 4.08
C ARG A 142 8.22 3.13 5.14
N CYS A 143 9.02 2.15 4.73
CA CYS A 143 10.01 1.51 5.60
C CYS A 143 11.36 2.20 5.48
N GLY A 144 11.99 2.52 6.60
CA GLY A 144 13.36 3.01 6.65
C GLY A 144 14.34 1.87 6.46
N GLY A 145 14.83 1.66 5.24
CA GLY A 145 15.77 0.58 4.93
C GLY A 145 16.20 0.51 3.47
N ARG A 146 16.96 -0.55 3.17
CA ARG A 146 17.68 -0.88 1.91
C ARG A 146 18.59 0.22 1.36
N ILE A 147 18.12 1.43 1.10
CA ILE A 147 18.94 2.56 0.62
C ILE A 147 19.85 3.09 1.74
N ASN A 148 19.31 3.30 2.95
CA ASN A 148 20.12 3.75 4.10
C ASN A 148 21.22 2.73 4.50
N ASN A 149 21.01 1.45 4.20
CA ASN A 149 21.95 0.36 4.49
C ASN A 149 22.63 -0.20 3.22
N ALA A 150 22.42 0.41 2.04
CA ALA A 150 23.11 0.00 0.83
C ALA A 150 24.57 0.48 0.89
N PRO A 151 25.52 -0.23 0.27
CA PRO A 151 26.90 0.24 0.09
C PRO A 151 26.96 1.34 -0.99
N LEU A 152 26.15 2.37 -0.82
CA LEU A 152 26.09 3.55 -1.67
C LEU A 152 26.72 4.72 -0.92
N PRO A 153 27.38 5.66 -1.62
CA PRO A 153 27.87 6.88 -1.00
C PRO A 153 26.69 7.72 -0.47
N GLU A 154 26.92 8.48 0.61
CA GLU A 154 25.87 9.16 1.38
C GLU A 154 25.00 10.10 0.51
N ASN A 155 25.62 10.71 -0.51
CA ASN A 155 24.99 11.55 -1.51
C ASN A 155 24.06 10.80 -2.49
N ALA A 156 24.11 9.47 -2.53
CA ALA A 156 23.22 8.62 -3.33
C ALA A 156 22.11 7.97 -2.48
N LYS A 157 22.15 8.17 -1.14
CA LYS A 157 21.12 7.67 -0.22
C LYS A 157 19.97 8.65 -0.02
N ILE A 158 20.25 9.94 -0.19
CA ILE A 158 19.30 11.03 -0.03
C ILE A 158 19.30 11.78 -1.37
N PRO A 159 18.25 11.65 -2.22
CA PRO A 159 18.16 12.40 -3.46
C PRO A 159 17.93 13.90 -3.22
#